data_AF-A0A1H6TY62-F1
#
_entry.id   AF-A0A1H6TY62-F1
#
_cell.length_a   1.000
_cell.length_b   1.000
_cell.length_c   1.000
_cell.angle_alpha   90.00
_cell.angle_beta   90.00
_cell.angle_gamma   90.00
#
_symmetry.space_group_name_H-M   'P 1'
#
loop_
_entity.id
_entity.type
_entity.pdbx_description
1 polymer ?
#
loop_
_entity_poly.entity_id
_entity_poly.type
_entity_poly.pdbx_seq_one_letter_code
_entity_poly.pdbx_strand_id
1 'polypeptide(L)'
;MSLSLLLLAALLGGQGAPPVAKLRAAESPAAELRAVQARYAGKDVWVYGGGPLRCYTGSGFADIRGPFTAPVRVVGVQRQPGVTLKARRVLLDQRIENALILRLRPSVPFEKTSWGVGANAAALRPLEGPNCREFLVPFAGPADLERTFSLTPPDAATKAALHPFPQADPLRPPTFKGLTHRQVLWLRGVPDEPVGSLKTLLAASEWRWLGPPGRGDNVLRFQADRVVAVEEPSWGP
;
A
#
# COMPACT_ATOMS: atom_id res chain seq x y z
N MET A 1 67.63 -26.50 30.31
CA MET A 1 68.21 -25.20 29.91
C MET A 1 67.13 -24.14 30.02
N SER A 2 67.39 -23.17 30.90
CA SER A 2 66.89 -21.79 31.02
C SER A 2 65.43 -21.42 30.68
N LEU A 3 64.70 -21.18 31.78
CA LEU A 3 63.77 -20.09 32.12
C LEU A 3 63.50 -18.94 31.12
N SER A 4 62.22 -18.56 31.02
CA SER A 4 61.61 -17.24 31.31
C SER A 4 60.08 -17.41 31.15
N LEU A 5 59.18 -17.46 32.15
CA LEU A 5 58.98 -16.74 33.42
C LEU A 5 58.61 -15.26 33.24
N LEU A 6 57.30 -14.98 33.17
CA LEU A 6 56.53 -13.93 33.88
C LEU A 6 55.03 -14.15 33.51
N LEU A 7 54.17 -14.62 34.43
CA LEU A 7 53.45 -13.85 35.45
C LEU A 7 52.60 -12.71 34.83
N LEU A 8 51.33 -12.48 35.15
CA LEU A 8 50.49 -12.98 36.23
C LEU A 8 49.01 -12.67 35.91
N ALA A 9 48.16 -13.61 36.31
CA ALA A 9 46.77 -13.51 36.75
C ALA A 9 46.29 -12.07 37.09
N ALA A 10 45.18 -11.58 36.55
CA ALA A 10 43.79 -11.91 36.91
C ALA A 10 43.15 -10.74 37.67
N LEU A 11 41.91 -10.38 37.29
CA LEU A 11 40.73 -10.40 38.17
C LEU A 11 39.65 -9.40 37.72
N LEU A 12 38.42 -9.94 37.67
CA LEU A 12 37.11 -9.32 37.97
C LEU A 12 36.28 -8.71 36.83
N GLY A 13 35.03 -9.19 36.79
CA GLY A 13 33.92 -8.71 35.98
C GLY A 13 33.61 -9.71 34.86
N GLY A 14 32.69 -10.65 35.00
CA GLY A 14 31.32 -10.43 35.45
C GLY A 14 30.42 -10.85 34.31
N GLN A 15 29.64 -11.90 34.56
CA GLN A 15 28.34 -12.22 33.99
C GLN A 15 27.95 -11.68 32.60
N GLY A 16 27.48 -12.62 31.78
CA GLY A 16 26.53 -12.32 30.71
C GLY A 16 27.16 -12.40 29.34
N ALA A 17 27.21 -13.63 28.80
CA ALA A 17 27.06 -13.76 27.36
C ALA A 17 25.86 -12.90 26.95
N PRO A 18 25.98 -11.97 25.99
CA PRO A 18 24.84 -11.20 25.55
C PRO A 18 23.81 -12.22 25.05
N PRO A 19 22.53 -12.10 25.44
CA PRO A 19 21.52 -13.01 24.95
C PRO A 19 21.58 -12.90 23.44
N VAL A 20 21.74 -14.05 22.78
CA VAL A 20 21.54 -14.22 21.36
C VAL A 20 20.18 -13.59 21.08
N ALA A 21 20.21 -12.34 20.64
CA ALA A 21 19.07 -11.69 20.06
C ALA A 21 18.65 -12.66 18.96
N LYS A 22 17.43 -13.19 19.07
CA LYS A 22 16.76 -13.86 17.97
C LYS A 22 16.70 -12.83 16.85
N LEU A 23 17.76 -12.75 16.05
CA LEU A 23 17.69 -12.37 14.65
C LEU A 23 16.62 -13.30 14.11
N ARG A 24 15.38 -12.80 14.01
CA ARG A 24 14.39 -13.38 13.12
C ARG A 24 15.16 -13.58 11.82
N ALA A 25 15.47 -14.83 11.48
CA ALA A 25 16.04 -15.14 10.18
C ALA A 25 15.15 -14.41 9.18
N ALA A 26 15.72 -13.46 8.44
CA ALA A 26 14.99 -12.77 7.40
C ALA A 26 14.39 -13.87 6.53
N GLU A 27 13.05 -13.96 6.52
CA GLU A 27 12.35 -15.03 5.85
C GLU A 27 12.81 -15.01 4.39
N SER A 28 13.35 -16.13 3.89
CA SER A 28 13.96 -16.13 2.56
C SER A 28 12.94 -15.60 1.52
N PRO A 29 13.35 -14.82 0.50
CA PRO A 29 12.44 -14.27 -0.50
C PRO A 29 11.53 -15.33 -1.16
N ALA A 30 12.01 -16.58 -1.25
CA ALA A 30 11.27 -17.74 -1.73
C ALA A 30 10.21 -18.26 -0.74
N ALA A 31 10.49 -18.26 0.57
CA ALA A 31 9.50 -18.58 1.59
C ALA A 31 8.39 -17.52 1.62
N GLU A 32 8.74 -16.24 1.58
CA GLU A 32 7.77 -15.14 1.49
C GLU A 32 6.90 -15.26 0.23
N LEU A 33 7.49 -15.52 -0.94
CA LEU A 33 6.73 -15.70 -2.18
C LEU A 33 5.73 -16.86 -2.06
N ARG A 34 6.15 -18.01 -1.53
CA ARG A 34 5.25 -19.16 -1.32
C ARG A 34 4.11 -18.83 -0.36
N ALA A 35 4.39 -18.11 0.73
CA ALA A 35 3.37 -17.67 1.66
C ALA A 35 2.35 -16.72 1.02
N VAL A 36 2.82 -15.75 0.23
CA VAL A 36 1.94 -14.82 -0.50
C VAL A 36 1.13 -15.56 -1.56
N GLN A 37 1.73 -16.49 -2.30
CA GLN A 37 1.03 -17.32 -3.29
C GLN A 37 -0.09 -18.13 -2.62
N ALA A 38 0.21 -18.86 -1.53
CA ALA A 38 -0.79 -19.63 -0.79
C ALA A 38 -1.92 -18.74 -0.24
N ARG A 39 -1.59 -17.51 0.17
CA ARG A 39 -2.56 -16.58 0.74
C ARG A 39 -3.45 -15.92 -0.30
N TYR A 40 -2.92 -15.56 -1.47
CA TYR A 40 -3.60 -14.68 -2.43
C TYR A 40 -3.92 -15.34 -3.78
N ALA A 41 -3.07 -16.23 -4.30
CA ALA A 41 -3.25 -16.74 -5.66
C ALA A 41 -4.59 -17.48 -5.81
N GLY A 42 -5.30 -17.17 -6.90
CA GLY A 42 -6.63 -17.71 -7.19
C GLY A 42 -7.75 -17.14 -6.33
N LYS A 43 -7.50 -16.21 -5.39
CA LYS A 43 -8.54 -15.64 -4.52
C LYS A 43 -9.05 -14.31 -5.01
N ASP A 44 -10.29 -14.01 -4.64
CA ASP A 44 -10.84 -12.67 -4.76
C ASP A 44 -10.33 -11.80 -3.62
N VAL A 45 -9.89 -10.60 -3.98
CA VAL A 45 -9.50 -9.55 -3.04
C VAL A 45 -10.21 -8.25 -3.40
N TRP A 46 -10.27 -7.33 -2.46
CA TRP A 46 -10.88 -6.03 -2.64
C TRP A 46 -9.84 -4.95 -2.48
N VAL A 47 -9.88 -3.96 -3.37
CA VAL A 47 -8.96 -2.83 -3.34
C VAL A 47 -9.57 -1.74 -2.46
N TYR A 48 -8.85 -1.31 -1.43
CA TYR A 48 -9.30 -0.16 -0.63
C TYR A 48 -9.44 1.08 -1.52
N GLY A 49 -10.54 1.82 -1.39
CA GLY A 49 -10.87 2.96 -2.27
C GLY A 49 -11.29 2.57 -3.70
N GLY A 50 -11.45 1.27 -3.99
CA GLY A 50 -11.79 0.78 -5.34
C GLY A 50 -10.66 0.94 -6.38
N GLY A 51 -9.45 1.33 -5.95
CA GLY A 51 -8.32 1.60 -6.84
C GLY A 51 -7.58 2.90 -6.49
N PRO A 52 -6.83 3.49 -7.44
CA PRO A 52 -6.73 3.09 -8.84
C PRO A 52 -5.88 1.84 -9.04
N LEU A 53 -6.30 0.98 -9.96
CA LEU A 53 -5.40 0.04 -10.62
C LEU A 53 -4.87 0.70 -11.89
N ARG A 54 -3.56 0.64 -12.09
CA ARG A 54 -2.91 1.29 -13.23
C ARG A 54 -2.61 0.25 -14.31
N CYS A 55 -3.05 0.54 -15.51
CA CYS A 55 -2.70 -0.20 -16.72
C CYS A 55 -1.71 0.62 -17.55
N TYR A 56 -0.65 0.00 -18.04
CA TYR A 56 0.34 0.64 -18.91
C TYR A 56 0.13 0.19 -20.36
N THR A 57 0.18 1.14 -21.30
CA THR A 57 -0.03 0.91 -22.73
C THR A 57 0.93 1.78 -23.55
N GLY A 58 1.94 1.19 -24.16
CA GLY A 58 2.90 1.91 -25.01
C GLY A 58 3.66 2.99 -24.22
N SER A 59 3.49 4.26 -24.60
CA SER A 59 4.12 5.41 -23.92
C SER A 59 3.26 6.04 -22.82
N GLY A 60 2.14 5.41 -22.44
CA GLY A 60 1.17 5.98 -21.52
C GLY A 60 0.63 5.00 -20.48
N PHE A 61 -0.25 5.50 -19.64
CA PHE A 61 -0.97 4.72 -18.63
C PHE A 61 -2.41 5.20 -18.47
N ALA A 62 -3.27 4.31 -17.99
CA ALA A 62 -4.62 4.62 -17.56
C ALA A 62 -4.83 4.18 -16.11
N ASP A 63 -5.35 5.08 -15.28
CA ASP A 63 -5.84 4.73 -13.94
C ASP A 63 -7.30 4.34 -14.02
N ILE A 64 -7.61 3.17 -13.50
CA ILE A 64 -8.95 2.59 -13.59
C ILE A 64 -9.43 2.29 -12.17
N ARG A 65 -10.68 2.65 -11.85
CA ARG A 65 -11.31 2.41 -10.54
C ARG A 65 -12.62 1.65 -10.71
N GLY A 66 -12.92 0.80 -9.76
CA GLY A 66 -14.19 0.10 -9.67
C GLY A 66 -14.89 0.44 -8.36
N PRO A 67 -16.11 -0.06 -8.17
CA PRO A 67 -16.78 0.01 -6.88
C PRO A 67 -15.91 -0.64 -5.80
N PHE A 68 -15.78 -0.01 -4.63
CA PHE A 68 -15.00 -0.57 -3.51
C PHE A 68 -15.59 -1.91 -2.99
N THR A 69 -16.83 -2.22 -3.37
CA THR A 69 -17.52 -3.49 -3.07
C THR A 69 -17.20 -4.60 -4.06
N ALA A 70 -16.63 -4.29 -5.23
CA ALA A 70 -16.35 -5.26 -6.27
C ALA A 70 -14.97 -5.90 -6.08
N PRO A 71 -14.85 -7.24 -6.16
CA PRO A 71 -13.57 -7.90 -6.03
C PRO A 71 -12.74 -7.82 -7.32
N VAL A 72 -11.44 -8.03 -7.16
CA VAL A 72 -10.48 -8.36 -8.21
C VAL A 72 -9.88 -9.73 -7.91
N ARG A 73 -9.85 -10.61 -8.91
CA ARG A 73 -9.27 -11.96 -8.79
C ARG A 73 -7.76 -11.86 -8.92
N VAL A 74 -7.02 -12.42 -7.96
CA VAL A 74 -5.58 -12.60 -8.08
C VAL A 74 -5.31 -13.81 -8.97
N VAL A 75 -4.87 -13.57 -10.20
CA VAL A 75 -4.57 -14.62 -11.18
C VAL A 75 -3.21 -15.26 -10.91
N GLY A 76 -2.25 -14.48 -10.39
CA GLY A 76 -0.93 -14.98 -10.04
C GLY A 76 -0.12 -14.01 -9.21
N VAL A 77 0.92 -14.54 -8.58
CA VAL A 77 1.90 -13.80 -7.77
C VAL A 77 3.29 -14.26 -8.19
N GLN A 78 4.15 -13.33 -8.55
CA GLN A 78 5.55 -13.60 -8.90
C GLN A 78 6.47 -12.57 -8.25
N ARG A 79 7.79 -12.81 -8.32
CA ARG A 79 8.79 -11.79 -8.03
C ARG A 79 9.40 -11.26 -9.31
N GLN A 80 9.77 -9.99 -9.28
CA GLN A 80 10.51 -9.38 -10.38
C GLN A 80 11.58 -8.44 -9.83
N PRO A 81 12.83 -8.56 -10.31
CA PRO A 81 13.90 -7.70 -9.86
C PRO A 81 13.88 -6.32 -10.54
N GLY A 82 14.45 -5.33 -9.84
CA GLY A 82 14.73 -4.00 -10.39
C GLY A 82 13.50 -3.19 -10.83
N VAL A 83 12.36 -3.38 -10.16
CA VAL A 83 11.11 -2.66 -10.49
C VAL A 83 11.09 -1.32 -9.77
N THR A 84 10.90 -0.24 -10.52
CA THR A 84 10.68 1.08 -9.93
C THR A 84 9.21 1.24 -9.57
N LEU A 85 8.91 1.34 -8.27
CA LEU A 85 7.63 1.86 -7.81
C LEU A 85 7.64 3.37 -7.96
N LYS A 86 6.78 3.88 -8.84
CA LYS A 86 6.47 5.30 -8.80
C LYS A 86 5.61 5.55 -7.58
N ALA A 87 6.15 6.28 -6.62
CA ALA A 87 5.36 6.75 -5.51
C ALA A 87 4.34 7.78 -6.03
N ARG A 88 3.20 7.94 -5.33
CA ARG A 88 2.13 8.84 -5.80
C ARG A 88 2.65 10.27 -5.86
N ARG A 89 2.56 10.88 -7.07
CA ARG A 89 2.71 12.29 -7.51
C ARG A 89 3.78 13.22 -6.90
N VAL A 90 4.08 13.11 -5.60
CA VAL A 90 4.95 14.01 -4.83
C VAL A 90 6.13 13.24 -4.20
N LEU A 91 5.96 11.93 -3.98
CA LEU A 91 7.01 11.07 -3.44
C LEU A 91 7.99 10.65 -4.55
N LEU A 92 9.27 10.57 -4.21
CA LEU A 92 10.32 10.13 -5.13
C LEU A 92 10.11 8.68 -5.57
N ASP A 93 10.49 8.39 -6.82
CA ASP A 93 10.50 7.03 -7.36
C ASP A 93 11.41 6.13 -6.51
N GLN A 94 10.88 4.99 -6.06
CA GLN A 94 11.63 4.01 -5.28
C GLN A 94 11.93 2.78 -6.14
N ARG A 95 13.21 2.47 -6.31
CA ARG A 95 13.63 1.22 -6.92
C ARG A 95 13.53 0.09 -5.91
N ILE A 96 12.86 -1.00 -6.30
CA ILE A 96 12.71 -2.20 -5.49
C ILE A 96 13.41 -3.36 -6.18
N GLU A 97 14.45 -3.86 -5.52
CA GLU A 97 15.31 -4.89 -6.08
C GLU A 97 14.63 -6.25 -6.21
N ASN A 98 13.57 -6.55 -5.45
CA ASN A 98 12.85 -7.82 -5.49
C ASN A 98 11.34 -7.65 -5.23
N ALA A 99 10.65 -6.90 -6.09
CA ALA A 99 9.23 -6.59 -5.92
C ALA A 99 8.34 -7.84 -6.06
N LEU A 100 7.27 -7.90 -5.27
CA LEU A 100 6.15 -8.81 -5.52
C LEU A 100 5.26 -8.20 -6.61
N ILE A 101 4.96 -8.96 -7.65
CA ILE A 101 4.05 -8.57 -8.71
C ILE A 101 2.78 -9.41 -8.62
N LEU A 102 1.64 -8.76 -8.42
CA LEU A 102 0.33 -9.40 -8.50
C LEU A 102 -0.26 -9.16 -9.88
N ARG A 103 -0.71 -10.26 -10.49
CA ARG A 103 -1.54 -10.21 -11.69
C ARG A 103 -2.99 -10.28 -11.28
N LEU A 104 -3.73 -9.21 -11.53
CA LEU A 104 -5.11 -9.02 -11.08
C LEU A 104 -6.05 -8.97 -12.27
N ARG A 105 -7.24 -9.54 -12.12
CA ARG A 105 -8.33 -9.47 -13.10
C ARG A 105 -9.60 -8.95 -12.42
N PRO A 106 -10.12 -7.77 -12.78
CA PRO A 106 -11.38 -7.30 -12.23
C PRO A 106 -12.55 -8.24 -12.54
N SER A 107 -13.46 -8.38 -11.58
CA SER A 107 -14.71 -9.16 -11.76
C SER A 107 -15.80 -8.39 -12.50
N VAL A 108 -15.71 -7.05 -12.49
CA VAL A 108 -16.62 -6.12 -13.17
C VAL A 108 -15.82 -5.15 -14.02
N PRO A 109 -16.43 -4.49 -15.02
CA PRO A 109 -15.79 -3.37 -15.71
C PRO A 109 -15.41 -2.28 -14.70
N PHE A 110 -14.14 -1.87 -14.74
CA PHE A 110 -13.68 -0.69 -14.00
C PHE A 110 -13.70 0.51 -14.94
N GLU A 111 -13.99 1.69 -14.40
CA GLU A 111 -14.06 2.94 -15.15
C GLU A 111 -12.70 3.63 -15.21
N LYS A 112 -12.37 4.13 -16.40
CA LYS A 112 -11.15 4.92 -16.60
C LYS A 112 -11.33 6.28 -15.93
N THR A 113 -10.51 6.56 -14.93
CA THR A 113 -10.56 7.80 -14.13
C THR A 113 -9.49 8.81 -14.51
N SER A 114 -8.37 8.35 -15.08
CA SER A 114 -7.32 9.24 -15.56
C SER A 114 -6.50 8.59 -16.68
N TRP A 115 -5.77 9.43 -17.41
CA TRP A 115 -4.78 9.00 -18.39
C TRP A 115 -3.56 9.92 -18.33
N GLY A 116 -2.39 9.36 -18.61
CA GLY A 116 -1.16 10.14 -18.72
C GLY A 116 -0.25 9.57 -19.79
N VAL A 117 0.59 10.45 -20.34
CA VAL A 117 1.67 10.14 -21.28
C VAL A 117 2.99 10.60 -20.70
N GLY A 118 4.08 9.88 -20.97
CA GLY A 118 5.41 10.38 -20.62
C GLY A 118 6.55 9.40 -20.91
N ALA A 119 7.76 9.94 -20.99
CA ALA A 119 9.01 9.22 -21.21
C ALA A 119 9.27 8.12 -20.16
N ASN A 120 8.65 8.23 -18.98
CA ASN A 120 8.76 7.28 -17.89
C ASN A 120 7.90 6.01 -18.07
N ALA A 121 7.35 5.77 -19.26
CA ALA A 121 6.68 4.51 -19.61
C ALA A 121 7.67 3.38 -19.89
N ALA A 122 8.90 3.69 -20.35
CA ALA A 122 9.92 2.69 -20.67
C ALA A 122 10.33 1.82 -19.47
N ALA A 123 10.50 2.42 -18.29
CA ALA A 123 10.82 1.71 -17.04
C ALA A 123 9.66 0.83 -16.52
N LEU A 124 8.46 0.98 -17.08
CA LEU A 124 7.23 0.31 -16.65
C LEU A 124 6.64 -0.61 -17.72
N ARG A 125 7.31 -0.75 -18.87
CA ARG A 125 7.00 -1.74 -19.91
C ARG A 125 6.82 -3.18 -19.39
N PRO A 126 7.57 -3.66 -18.37
CA PRO A 126 7.34 -5.00 -17.82
C PRO A 126 5.95 -5.21 -17.20
N LEU A 127 5.19 -4.14 -16.99
CA LEU A 127 3.83 -4.16 -16.42
C LEU A 127 2.74 -3.94 -17.49
N GLU A 128 3.09 -3.96 -18.78
CA GLU A 128 2.15 -3.83 -19.89
C GLU A 128 1.26 -5.07 -20.02
N GLY A 129 -0.06 -4.86 -19.98
CA GLY A 129 -1.06 -5.87 -20.32
C GLY A 129 -1.74 -5.50 -21.63
N PRO A 130 -2.00 -6.44 -22.56
CA PRO A 130 -2.36 -6.11 -23.94
C PRO A 130 -3.69 -5.35 -24.10
N ASN A 131 -4.58 -5.31 -23.09
CA ASN A 131 -5.92 -4.71 -23.20
C ASN A 131 -6.51 -4.19 -21.87
N CYS A 132 -5.71 -3.92 -20.83
CA CYS A 132 -6.19 -3.55 -19.49
C CYS A 132 -7.26 -4.48 -18.87
N ARG A 133 -7.34 -5.73 -19.35
CA ARG A 133 -8.18 -6.79 -18.76
C ARG A 133 -7.52 -7.42 -17.53
N GLU A 134 -6.20 -7.38 -17.49
CA GLU A 134 -5.39 -7.77 -16.35
C GLU A 134 -4.40 -6.66 -16.01
N PHE A 135 -4.09 -6.55 -14.73
CA PHE A 135 -3.24 -5.51 -14.17
C PHE A 135 -2.06 -6.17 -13.47
N LEU A 136 -0.86 -5.67 -13.74
CA LEU A 136 0.35 -6.05 -13.03
C LEU A 136 0.66 -4.97 -11.99
N VAL A 137 0.46 -5.30 -10.72
CA VAL A 137 0.60 -4.35 -9.62
C VAL A 137 1.81 -4.74 -8.78
N PRO A 138 2.85 -3.89 -8.74
CA PRO A 138 4.05 -4.14 -7.97
C PRO A 138 3.91 -3.70 -6.50
N PHE A 139 4.54 -4.44 -5.59
CA PHE A 139 4.55 -4.19 -4.14
C PHE A 139 5.94 -4.41 -3.57
N ALA A 140 6.27 -3.63 -2.54
CA ALA A 140 7.54 -3.79 -1.82
C ALA A 140 7.62 -5.11 -1.04
N GLY A 141 6.49 -5.60 -0.55
CA GLY A 141 6.40 -6.82 0.25
C GLY A 141 4.98 -7.10 0.74
N PRO A 142 4.79 -8.13 1.59
CA PRO A 142 3.47 -8.56 2.06
C PRO A 142 2.72 -7.50 2.87
N ALA A 143 3.42 -6.67 3.63
CA ALA A 143 2.79 -5.60 4.42
C ALA A 143 2.14 -4.52 3.53
N ASP A 144 2.74 -4.25 2.36
CA ASP A 144 2.23 -3.29 1.38
C ASP A 144 1.01 -3.85 0.64
N LEU A 145 1.01 -5.17 0.38
CA LEU A 145 -0.16 -5.90 -0.12
C LEU A 145 -1.35 -5.79 0.84
N GLU A 146 -1.14 -6.07 2.12
CA GLU A 146 -2.20 -5.99 3.14
C GLU A 146 -2.69 -4.56 3.38
N ARG A 147 -1.84 -3.56 3.16
CA ARG A 147 -2.23 -2.16 3.18
C ARG A 147 -3.15 -1.80 2.01
N THR A 148 -2.97 -2.44 0.86
CA THR A 148 -3.69 -2.11 -0.38
C THR A 148 -4.95 -2.96 -0.59
N PHE A 149 -4.90 -4.23 -0.20
CA PHE A 149 -5.98 -5.19 -0.41
C PHE A 149 -6.55 -5.75 0.88
N SER A 150 -7.85 -5.99 0.85
CA SER A 150 -8.54 -6.81 1.82
C SER A 150 -8.90 -8.17 1.22
N LEU A 151 -8.72 -9.24 1.99
CA LEU A 151 -9.22 -10.59 1.65
C LEU A 151 -10.70 -10.76 1.97
N THR A 152 -11.30 -9.79 2.66
CA THR A 152 -12.72 -9.78 3.02
C THR A 152 -13.39 -8.54 2.42
N PRO A 153 -14.63 -8.64 1.93
CA PRO A 153 -15.37 -7.48 1.47
C PRO A 153 -15.62 -6.48 2.61
N PRO A 154 -16.01 -5.23 2.30
CA PRO A 154 -16.52 -4.32 3.31
C PRO A 154 -17.76 -4.93 4.00
N ASP A 155 -17.82 -4.81 5.32
CA ASP A 155 -18.96 -5.28 6.10
C ASP A 155 -20.22 -4.41 5.90
N ALA A 156 -21.35 -4.87 6.41
CA ALA A 156 -22.64 -4.19 6.25
C ALA A 156 -22.64 -2.78 6.86
N ALA A 157 -22.00 -2.60 8.02
CA ALA A 157 -21.90 -1.30 8.68
C ALA A 157 -21.09 -0.30 7.87
N THR A 158 -19.99 -0.75 7.26
CA THR A 158 -19.17 0.02 6.32
C THR A 158 -19.98 0.39 5.09
N LYS A 159 -20.66 -0.58 4.46
CA LYS A 159 -21.51 -0.31 3.29
C LYS A 159 -22.60 0.72 3.59
N ALA A 160 -23.27 0.59 4.73
CA ALA A 160 -24.31 1.53 5.16
C ALA A 160 -23.74 2.94 5.40
N ALA A 161 -22.61 3.05 6.10
CA ALA A 161 -21.96 4.34 6.37
C ALA A 161 -21.47 5.04 5.09
N LEU A 162 -21.07 4.26 4.07
CA LEU A 162 -20.52 4.79 2.83
C LEU A 162 -21.56 4.96 1.72
N HIS A 163 -22.79 4.45 1.89
CA HIS A 163 -23.88 4.57 0.92
C HIS A 163 -24.12 6.01 0.41
N PRO A 164 -24.00 7.08 1.24
CA PRO A 164 -24.23 8.44 0.77
C PRO A 164 -23.17 9.00 -0.20
N PHE A 165 -21.95 8.44 -0.23
CA PHE A 165 -20.82 9.05 -0.96
C PHE A 165 -20.88 8.89 -2.48
N PRO A 166 -21.22 7.71 -3.06
CA PRO A 166 -21.30 7.57 -4.51
C PRO A 166 -22.35 8.45 -5.18
N GLN A 167 -23.38 8.86 -4.42
CA GLN A 167 -24.52 9.66 -4.90
C GLN A 167 -24.53 11.07 -4.29
N ALA A 168 -23.38 11.51 -3.78
CA ALA A 168 -23.25 12.78 -3.09
C ALA A 168 -23.67 13.94 -4.01
N ASP A 169 -24.61 14.77 -3.54
CA ASP A 169 -24.88 16.07 -4.12
C ASP A 169 -23.60 16.93 -4.01
N PRO A 170 -23.02 17.42 -5.13
CA PRO A 170 -21.83 18.26 -5.09
C PRO A 170 -22.00 19.52 -4.22
N LEU A 171 -23.23 20.01 -4.05
CA LEU A 171 -23.53 21.18 -3.22
C LEU A 171 -23.67 20.83 -1.73
N ARG A 172 -23.85 19.55 -1.40
CA ARG A 172 -24.01 19.03 -0.04
C ARG A 172 -23.28 17.70 0.10
N PRO A 173 -21.94 17.69 -0.05
CA PRO A 173 -21.19 16.45 0.03
C PRO A 173 -21.32 15.87 1.45
N PRO A 174 -21.45 14.54 1.58
CA PRO A 174 -21.44 13.89 2.88
C PRO A 174 -20.10 14.12 3.58
N THR A 175 -20.15 14.32 4.89
CA THR A 175 -18.96 14.60 5.69
C THR A 175 -18.19 13.33 6.04
N PHE A 176 -16.86 13.43 6.06
CA PHE A 176 -16.00 12.36 6.59
C PHE A 176 -16.06 12.28 8.13
N LYS A 177 -16.53 13.32 8.83
CA LYS A 177 -16.56 13.34 10.30
C LYS A 177 -17.38 12.17 10.85
N GLY A 178 -16.85 11.50 11.88
CA GLY A 178 -17.45 10.32 12.49
C GLY A 178 -17.20 8.99 11.77
N LEU A 179 -16.64 9.00 10.56
CA LEU A 179 -16.20 7.75 9.93
C LEU A 179 -15.01 7.14 10.66
N THR A 180 -14.92 5.82 10.68
CA THR A 180 -13.74 5.10 11.19
C THR A 180 -12.58 5.12 10.22
N HIS A 181 -11.37 4.78 10.69
CA HIS A 181 -10.23 4.58 9.79
C HIS A 181 -10.57 3.59 8.68
N ARG A 182 -11.21 2.46 9.03
CA ARG A 182 -11.56 1.43 8.05
C ARG A 182 -12.60 1.93 7.04
N GLN A 183 -13.59 2.71 7.47
CA GLN A 183 -14.58 3.31 6.57
C GLN A 183 -13.93 4.31 5.62
N VAL A 184 -13.06 5.19 6.13
CA VAL A 184 -12.28 6.12 5.30
C VAL A 184 -11.39 5.36 4.31
N LEU A 185 -10.74 4.29 4.74
CA LEU A 185 -9.87 3.47 3.89
C LEU A 185 -10.65 2.83 2.74
N TRP A 186 -11.85 2.32 2.99
CA TRP A 186 -12.73 1.80 1.94
C TRP A 186 -13.20 2.88 0.97
N LEU A 187 -13.42 4.09 1.46
CA LEU A 187 -13.93 5.21 0.69
C LEU A 187 -12.85 5.91 -0.16
N ARG A 188 -11.76 6.35 0.45
CA ARG A 188 -10.69 7.14 -0.22
C ARG A 188 -9.50 6.30 -0.68
N GLY A 189 -9.35 5.09 -0.15
CA GLY A 189 -8.16 4.29 -0.33
C GLY A 189 -7.04 4.68 0.63
N VAL A 190 -5.86 4.13 0.37
CA VAL A 190 -4.67 4.29 1.21
C VAL A 190 -4.12 5.73 1.13
N PRO A 191 -3.85 6.42 2.26
CA PRO A 191 -3.15 7.71 2.26
C PRO A 191 -1.65 7.53 2.01
N ASP A 192 -0.99 8.62 1.65
CA ASP A 192 0.46 8.64 1.45
C ASP A 192 1.17 8.54 2.81
N GLU A 193 0.64 9.22 3.83
CA GLU A 193 1.17 9.18 5.20
C GLU A 193 0.11 8.75 6.23
N PRO A 194 0.51 8.00 7.28
CA PRO A 194 1.88 7.54 7.54
C PRO A 194 2.31 6.38 6.62
N VAL A 195 3.61 6.26 6.39
CA VAL A 195 4.19 5.12 5.69
C VAL A 195 4.30 3.94 6.65
N GLY A 196 3.81 2.77 6.24
CA GLY A 196 3.94 1.55 7.04
C GLY A 196 2.95 0.46 6.62
N SER A 197 2.68 -0.45 7.57
CA SER A 197 1.69 -1.52 7.42
C SER A 197 0.25 -1.02 7.57
N LEU A 198 -0.74 -1.85 7.23
CA LEU A 198 -2.15 -1.57 7.55
C LEU A 198 -2.36 -1.31 9.06
N LYS A 199 -1.67 -2.05 9.93
CA LYS A 199 -1.77 -1.84 11.39
C LYS A 199 -1.27 -0.46 11.79
N THR A 200 -0.15 -0.02 11.24
CA THR A 200 0.41 1.32 11.47
C THR A 200 -0.59 2.38 11.04
N LEU A 201 -1.17 2.19 9.86
CA LEU A 201 -2.16 3.09 9.29
C LEU A 201 -3.40 3.22 10.19
N LEU A 202 -3.99 2.10 10.61
CA LEU A 202 -5.21 2.08 11.44
C LEU A 202 -4.98 2.56 12.89
N ALA A 203 -3.73 2.71 13.33
CA ALA A 203 -3.39 3.22 14.66
C ALA A 203 -2.98 4.70 14.66
N ALA A 204 -2.83 5.30 13.48
CA ALA A 204 -2.34 6.66 13.34
C ALA A 204 -3.42 7.69 13.70
N SER A 205 -3.04 8.77 14.35
CA SER A 205 -3.97 9.88 14.66
C SER A 205 -4.18 10.85 13.49
N GLU A 206 -3.35 10.79 12.45
CA GLU A 206 -3.43 11.68 11.29
C GLU A 206 -3.09 10.92 10.02
N TRP A 207 -3.91 11.10 8.98
CA TRP A 207 -3.68 10.61 7.62
C TRP A 207 -3.56 11.76 6.64
N ARG A 208 -2.65 11.63 5.67
CA ARG A 208 -2.39 12.66 4.66
C ARG A 208 -2.36 12.08 3.25
N TRP A 209 -3.10 12.72 2.35
CA TRP A 209 -2.93 12.53 0.91
C TRP A 209 -2.25 13.77 0.36
N LEU A 210 -1.05 13.59 -0.17
CA LEU A 210 -0.21 14.68 -0.64
C LEU A 210 -0.80 15.27 -1.92
N GLY A 211 -1.11 16.56 -1.89
CA GLY A 211 -1.58 17.28 -3.05
C GLY A 211 -0.43 17.69 -3.97
N PRO A 212 -0.72 18.11 -5.21
CA PRO A 212 0.29 18.70 -6.07
C PRO A 212 1.00 19.89 -5.39
N PRO A 213 2.26 20.17 -5.74
CA PRO A 213 2.97 21.35 -5.21
C PRO A 213 2.12 22.62 -5.34
N GLY A 214 1.97 23.37 -4.24
CA GLY A 214 1.19 24.60 -4.18
C GLY A 214 -0.33 24.44 -4.11
N ARG A 215 -0.87 23.21 -4.08
CA ARG A 215 -2.31 22.93 -3.94
C ARG A 215 -2.72 22.54 -2.52
N GLY A 216 -1.78 22.24 -1.63
CA GLY A 216 -2.04 21.80 -0.25
C GLY A 216 -2.46 20.32 -0.18
N ASP A 217 -2.44 19.77 1.03
CA ASP A 217 -2.72 18.34 1.27
C ASP A 217 -4.15 18.12 1.77
N ASN A 218 -4.67 16.92 1.56
CA ASN A 218 -5.89 16.49 2.26
C ASN A 218 -5.47 15.81 3.57
N VAL A 219 -5.89 16.34 4.71
CA VAL A 219 -5.55 15.79 6.03
C VAL A 219 -6.81 15.36 6.76
N LEU A 220 -6.80 14.15 7.31
CA LEU A 220 -7.82 13.68 8.25
C LEU A 220 -7.18 13.43 9.60
N ARG A 221 -7.82 13.91 10.67
CA ARG A 221 -7.38 13.66 12.06
C ARG A 221 -8.39 12.79 12.77
N PHE A 222 -7.88 11.82 13.52
CA PHE A 222 -8.65 10.79 14.18
C PHE A 222 -8.50 10.87 15.70
N GLN A 223 -9.61 10.62 16.38
CA GLN A 223 -9.65 10.40 17.83
C GLN A 223 -10.58 9.21 18.09
N ALA A 224 -10.11 8.23 18.88
CA ALA A 224 -10.86 7.02 19.20
C ALA A 224 -11.48 6.31 17.97
N ASP A 225 -10.67 6.12 16.91
CA ASP A 225 -11.09 5.53 15.63
C ASP A 225 -12.22 6.30 14.93
N ARG A 226 -12.26 7.63 15.07
CA ARG A 226 -13.24 8.49 14.41
C ARG A 226 -12.58 9.72 13.84
N VAL A 227 -12.93 10.09 12.61
CA VAL A 227 -12.54 11.38 12.03
C VAL A 227 -13.17 12.50 12.84
N VAL A 228 -12.34 13.38 13.39
CA VAL A 228 -12.76 14.57 14.15
C VAL A 228 -12.49 15.87 13.39
N ALA A 229 -11.46 15.88 12.53
CA ALA A 229 -11.14 17.03 11.69
C ALA A 229 -10.82 16.60 10.26
N VAL A 230 -11.23 17.45 9.32
CA VAL A 230 -10.99 17.33 7.89
C VAL A 230 -10.37 18.65 7.47
N GLU A 231 -9.21 18.57 6.82
CA GLU A 231 -8.53 19.68 6.18
C GLU A 231 -8.49 19.37 4.70
N GLU A 232 -9.19 20.19 3.91
CA GLU A 232 -9.19 20.06 2.46
C GLU A 232 -8.34 21.18 1.86
N PRO A 233 -7.59 20.90 0.79
CA PRO A 233 -6.82 21.91 0.11
C PRO A 233 -7.74 23.05 -0.35
N SER A 234 -7.36 24.29 -0.07
CA SER A 234 -8.05 25.43 -0.68
C SER A 234 -7.68 25.47 -2.16
N TRP A 235 -8.69 25.56 -3.02
CA TRP A 235 -8.47 26.06 -4.36
C TRP A 235 -8.11 27.54 -4.15
N GLY A 236 -6.82 27.87 -4.29
CA GLY A 236 -6.37 29.27 -4.24
C GLY A 236 -7.18 30.14 -5.21
N PRO A 237 -7.18 31.47 -5.01
CA PRO A 237 -7.95 32.41 -5.82
C PRO A 237 -7.71 32.27 -7.33
#